data_AF-A0A935X622-F1
#
_entry.id   AF-A0A935X622-F1
#
_cell.length_a   1.000
_cell.length_b   1.000
_cell.length_c   1.000
_cell.angle_alpha   90.00
_cell.angle_beta   90.00
_cell.angle_gamma   90.00
#
_symmetry.space_group_name_H-M   'P 1'
#
loop_
_entity.id
_entity.type
_entity.pdbx_description
1 polymer ?
#
loop_
_entity_poly.entity_id
_entity_poly.type
_entity_poly.pdbx_seq_one_letter_code
_entity_poly.pdbx_strand_id
1 'polypeptide(L)' 'MPLETRPNLSRPDDFYQALIDAHAGLTDEQSAALNARLILLLANHVGDLDVLREALEFARAAVKVAPASE' A
#
# COMPACT_ATOMS: atom_id res chain seq x y z
N MET A 1 1.77 4.97 17.79
CA MET A 1 1.24 3.57 17.91
C MET A 1 2.11 2.71 16.98
N PRO A 2 2.51 1.46 17.28
CA PRO A 2 3.37 0.70 16.37
C PRO A 2 2.65 0.35 15.06
N LEU A 3 3.41 0.09 13.99
CA LEU A 3 2.86 -0.39 12.71
C LEU A 3 2.12 -1.73 12.91
N GLU A 4 0.90 -1.85 12.38
CA GLU A 4 0.18 -3.13 12.31
C GLU A 4 0.53 -3.83 11.00
N THR A 5 1.21 -4.97 11.09
CA THR A 5 1.70 -5.76 9.94
C THR A 5 0.84 -6.99 9.66
N ARG A 6 -0.17 -7.26 10.50
CA ARG A 6 -1.14 -8.35 10.29
C ARG A 6 -2.38 -7.83 9.57
N PRO A 7 -3.18 -8.73 8.96
CA PRO A 7 -4.47 -8.35 8.40
C PRO A 7 -5.35 -7.64 9.44
N ASN A 8 -5.71 -6.38 9.15
CA ASN A 8 -6.48 -5.52 10.05
C ASN A 8 -7.75 -4.95 9.39
N LEU A 9 -8.09 -5.40 8.19
CA LEU A 9 -9.31 -5.01 7.50
C LEU A 9 -10.48 -5.90 7.96
N SER A 10 -11.58 -5.28 8.36
CA SER A 10 -12.81 -6.00 8.76
C SER A 10 -13.51 -6.67 7.57
N ARG A 11 -13.38 -6.08 6.38
CA ARG A 11 -13.91 -6.58 5.11
C ARG A 11 -12.83 -6.51 4.03
N PRO A 12 -11.86 -7.44 4.05
CA PRO A 12 -10.72 -7.40 3.13
C PRO A 12 -11.18 -7.50 1.66
N ASP A 13 -12.12 -8.39 1.36
CA ASP A 13 -12.61 -8.64 0.00
C ASP A 13 -13.23 -7.40 -0.63
N ASP A 14 -14.09 -6.68 0.11
CA ASP A 14 -14.69 -5.42 -0.33
C ASP A 14 -13.63 -4.38 -0.70
N PHE A 15 -12.59 -4.24 0.13
CA PHE A 15 -11.52 -3.27 -0.12
C PHE A 15 -10.67 -3.68 -1.32
N TYR A 16 -10.34 -4.97 -1.45
CA TYR A 16 -9.61 -5.46 -2.62
C TYR A 16 -10.39 -5.25 -3.92
N GLN A 17 -11.71 -5.49 -3.91
CA GLN A 17 -12.54 -5.21 -5.07
C GLN A 17 -12.56 -3.72 -5.42
N ALA A 18 -12.74 -2.84 -4.42
CA ALA A 18 -12.70 -1.40 -4.64
C ALA A 18 -11.35 -0.91 -5.19
N LEU A 19 -10.24 -1.53 -4.77
CA LEU A 19 -8.91 -1.23 -5.29
C LEU A 19 -8.77 -1.67 -6.75
N ILE A 20 -9.23 -2.87 -7.09
CA ILE A 20 -9.23 -3.37 -8.47
C ILE A 20 -10.06 -2.45 -9.37
N ASP A 21 -11.26 -2.08 -8.93
CA ASP A 21 -12.17 -1.22 -9.68
C ASP A 21 -11.55 0.17 -9.89
N ALA A 22 -10.81 0.70 -8.91
CA ALA A 22 -10.11 1.97 -9.03
C ALA A 22 -9.01 1.97 -10.10
N HIS A 23 -8.44 0.80 -10.42
CA HIS A 23 -7.44 0.63 -11.47
C HIS A 23 -8.03 0.32 -12.85
N ALA A 24 -9.32 -0.03 -12.94
CA ALA A 24 -9.94 -0.44 -14.18
C ALA A 24 -9.88 0.65 -15.26
N GLY A 25 -9.30 0.31 -16.42
CA GLY A 25 -9.18 1.23 -17.57
C GLY A 25 -8.02 2.23 -17.48
N LEU A 26 -7.17 2.15 -16.46
CA LEU A 26 -5.95 2.97 -16.36
C LEU A 26 -4.78 2.31 -17.10
N THR A 27 -3.88 3.13 -17.64
CA THR A 27 -2.54 2.66 -18.07
C THR A 27 -1.66 2.32 -16.87
N ASP A 28 -0.53 1.68 -17.10
CA ASP A 28 0.44 1.36 -16.06
C ASP A 28 0.95 2.62 -15.35
N GLU A 29 1.22 3.70 -16.10
CA GLU A 29 1.66 4.98 -15.53
C GLU A 29 0.56 5.63 -14.69
N GLN A 30 -0.69 5.58 -15.16
CA GLN A 30 -1.84 6.11 -14.43
C GLN A 30 -2.10 5.30 -13.15
N SER A 31 -1.97 3.98 -13.21
CA SER A 31 -2.06 3.09 -12.05
C SER A 31 -0.96 3.37 -11.03
N ALA A 32 0.28 3.60 -11.48
CA ALA A 32 1.38 4.00 -10.60
C ALA A 32 1.11 5.37 -9.94
N ALA A 33 0.58 6.33 -10.69
CA ALA A 33 0.20 7.64 -10.16
C ALA A 33 -0.94 7.56 -9.13
N LEU A 34 -1.95 6.70 -9.37
CA LEU A 34 -3.03 6.42 -8.42
C LEU A 34 -2.46 5.86 -7.11
N ASN A 35 -1.59 4.86 -7.19
CA ASN A 35 -0.97 4.24 -6.02
C ASN A 35 -0.14 5.25 -5.22
N ALA A 36 0.68 6.07 -5.90
CA ALA A 36 1.45 7.12 -5.23
C ALA A 36 0.54 8.13 -4.49
N ARG A 37 -0.57 8.53 -5.11
CA ARG A 37 -1.56 9.43 -4.49
C ARG A 37 -2.24 8.79 -3.29
N LEU A 38 -2.65 7.52 -3.41
CA LEU A 38 -3.27 6.77 -2.33
C LEU A 38 -2.33 6.64 -1.13
N ILE A 39 -1.06 6.29 -1.35
CA ILE A 39 -0.04 6.21 -0.30
C ILE A 39 0.08 7.53 0.46
N LEU A 40 0.14 8.67 -0.25
CA LEU A 40 0.23 9.98 0.40
C LEU A 40 -1.02 10.33 1.21
N LEU A 41 -2.21 9.98 0.72
CA LEU A 41 -3.47 10.20 1.46
C LEU A 41 -3.51 9.35 2.74
N LEU A 42 -3.13 8.08 2.65
CA LEU A 42 -3.06 7.19 3.81
C LEU A 42 -1.97 7.64 4.80
N ALA A 43 -0.82 8.11 4.31
CA ALA A 43 0.22 8.67 5.16
C ALA A 43 -0.26 9.90 5.95
N ASN A 44 -1.01 10.79 5.29
CA ASN A 44 -1.65 11.91 5.96
C ASN A 44 -2.70 11.47 6.99
N HIS A 45 -3.46 10.41 6.69
CA HIS A 45 -4.43 9.86 7.65
C HIS A 45 -3.76 9.25 8.88
N VAL A 46 -2.63 8.57 8.70
CA VAL A 46 -1.84 7.99 9.80
C VAL A 46 -1.21 9.09 10.67
N GLY A 47 -0.60 10.11 10.06
CA GLY A 47 -0.08 11.30 10.75
C GLY A 47 1.12 11.09 11.68
N ASP A 48 1.58 9.85 11.88
CA ASP A 48 2.69 9.48 12.76
C ASP A 48 3.95 9.13 11.94
N LEU A 49 4.98 9.98 12.01
CA LEU A 49 6.21 9.84 11.22
C LEU A 49 6.99 8.55 11.55
N ASP A 50 6.96 8.10 12.80
CA ASP A 50 7.72 6.92 13.19
C ASP A 50 7.06 5.64 12.64
N VAL A 51 5.72 5.59 12.61
CA VAL A 51 4.96 4.53 11.91
C VAL A 51 5.28 4.52 10.42
N LEU A 52 5.33 5.70 9.78
CA LEU A 52 5.62 5.80 8.35
C LEU A 52 7.04 5.33 8.02
N ARG A 53 8.02 5.62 8.90
CA ARG A 53 9.40 5.12 8.74
C ARG A 53 9.46 3.61 8.86
N GLU A 54 8.82 3.05 9.87
CA GLU A 54 8.72 1.59 10.04
C GLU A 54 8.09 0.93 8.80
N ALA A 55 6.99 1.49 8.29
CA ALA A 55 6.33 1.01 7.08
C ALA A 55 7.25 1.01 5.84
N LEU A 56 8.06 2.07 5.66
CA LEU A 56 9.03 2.16 4.57
C LEU A 56 10.15 1.11 4.69
N GLU A 57 10.63 0.85 5.90
CA GLU A 57 11.64 -0.19 6.15
C GLU A 57 11.09 -1.58 5.82
N PHE A 58 9.89 -1.91 6.30
CA PHE A 58 9.22 -3.17 5.98
C PHE A 58 8.97 -3.34 4.48
N ALA A 59 8.44 -2.31 3.80
CA ALA A 59 8.21 -2.35 2.37
C ALA A 59 9.51 -2.55 1.57
N ARG A 60 10.58 -1.86 1.94
CA ARG A 60 11.90 -2.01 1.30
C ARG A 60 12.51 -3.40 1.53
N ALA A 61 12.27 -3.99 2.69
CA ALA A 61 12.72 -5.35 2.98
C ALA A 61 11.95 -6.39 2.15
N ALA A 62 10.63 -6.24 2.00
CA ALA A 62 9.79 -7.17 1.24
C ALA A 62 10.22 -7.28 -0.24
N VAL A 63 10.55 -6.16 -0.88
CA VAL A 63 11.03 -6.13 -2.28
C VAL A 63 12.38 -6.85 -2.44
N LYS A 64 13.24 -6.87 -1.40
CA LYS A 64 14.52 -7.58 -1.45
C LYS A 64 14.39 -9.10 -1.26
N VAL A 65 13.30 -9.54 -0.65
CA VAL A 65 13.05 -10.95 -0.32
C VAL A 65 12.21 -11.64 -1.40
N ALA A 66 11.47 -10.88 -2.22
CA ALA A 66 10.75 -11.42 -3.36
C ALA A 66 11.76 -12.09 -4.34
N PRO A 67 11.62 -13.41 -4.63
CA PRO A 67 12.43 -14.02 -5.67
C PRO A 67 12.17 -13.26 -6.98
N ALA A 68 13.23 -12.97 -7.72
CA ALA A 68 13.11 -12.48 -9.09
C ALA A 68 12.13 -13.41 -9.81
N SER A 69 10.97 -12.89 -10.20
CA SER A 69 10.00 -13.67 -10.93
C SER A 69 10.63 -14.04 -12.28
N GLU A 70 11.01 -15.30 -12.42
CA GLU A 70 11.28 -15.98 -13.70
C GLU A 70 9.97 -16.32 -14.42
#